data_AF-A0A2N3VGZ5-F1
#
_entry.id   AF-A0A2N3VGZ5-F1
#
_cell.length_a   1.000
_cell.length_b   1.000
_cell.length_c   1.000
_cell.angle_alpha   90.00
_cell.angle_beta   90.00
_cell.angle_gamma   90.00
#
_symmetry.space_group_name_H-M   'P 1'
#
loop_
_entity.id
_entity.type
_entity.pdbx_description
1 polymer ?
#
loop_
_entity_poly.entity_id
_entity_poly.type
_entity_poly.pdbx_seq_one_letter_code
_entity_poly.pdbx_strand_id
1 'polypeptide(L)'
;MSEETPVTVTVDRIAEPAALRAYMMTDPHPKGYLWDSPAARVGRAVYAYEYFKANKKPTEGEPGWYDIPSEDEVRAVVLAKEQDDE
;
A
#
# COMPACT_ATOMS: atom_id res chain seq x y z
N MET A 1 -26.16 -29.75 -8.89
CA MET A 1 -25.79 -28.61 -8.04
C MET A 1 -24.28 -28.56 -8.07
N SER A 2 -23.67 -27.56 -8.69
CA SER A 2 -22.21 -27.41 -8.69
C SER A 2 -21.80 -26.88 -7.32
N GLU A 3 -20.93 -27.60 -6.62
CA GLU A 3 -20.34 -27.11 -5.37
C GLU A 3 -19.40 -25.96 -5.72
N GLU A 4 -19.81 -24.71 -5.45
CA GLU A 4 -18.91 -23.56 -5.53
C GLU A 4 -17.84 -23.74 -4.46
N THR A 5 -16.62 -24.03 -4.89
CA THR A 5 -15.47 -24.10 -3.99
C THR A 5 -15.18 -22.70 -3.46
N PRO A 6 -15.14 -22.47 -2.14
CA PRO A 6 -14.90 -21.14 -1.61
C PRO A 6 -13.51 -20.64 -2.02
N VAL A 7 -13.46 -19.47 -2.65
CA VAL A 7 -12.20 -18.79 -2.94
C VAL A 7 -11.63 -18.24 -1.63
N THR A 8 -10.47 -18.75 -1.21
CA THR A 8 -9.75 -18.22 -0.05
C THR A 8 -8.78 -17.14 -0.50
N VAL A 9 -8.97 -15.91 -0.03
CA VAL A 9 -8.04 -14.79 -0.28
C VAL A 9 -7.15 -14.60 0.94
N THR A 10 -5.84 -14.68 0.75
CA THR A 10 -4.86 -14.38 1.81
C THR A 10 -4.37 -12.95 1.63
N VAL A 11 -4.49 -12.15 2.70
CA VAL A 11 -4.08 -10.75 2.73
C VAL A 11 -2.76 -10.62 3.49
N ASP A 12 -1.82 -9.87 2.95
CA ASP A 12 -0.57 -9.56 3.64
C ASP A 12 -0.82 -8.51 4.74
N ARG A 13 -0.51 -8.88 5.99
CA ARG A 13 -0.79 -8.07 7.19
C ARG A 13 0.05 -6.79 7.30
N ILE A 14 1.16 -6.69 6.57
CA ILE A 14 2.02 -5.50 6.55
C ILE A 14 1.60 -4.59 5.41
N ALA A 15 1.30 -5.17 4.25
CA ALA A 15 0.98 -4.43 3.05
C ALA A 15 -0.43 -3.84 3.02
N GLU A 16 -1.43 -4.50 3.62
CA GLU A 16 -2.82 -4.00 3.63
C GLU A 16 -2.95 -2.64 4.34
N PRO A 17 -2.36 -2.43 5.53
CA PRO A 17 -2.39 -1.11 6.17
C PRO A 17 -1.67 -0.03 5.36
N ALA A 18 -0.64 -0.39 4.59
CA ALA A 18 0.05 0.55 3.71
C ALA A 18 -0.86 0.99 2.55
N ALA A 19 -1.57 0.04 1.95
CA ALA A 19 -2.53 0.31 0.86
C ALA A 19 -3.65 1.24 1.33
N LEU A 20 -4.22 1.00 2.51
CA LEU A 20 -5.27 1.84 3.09
C LEU A 20 -4.79 3.26 3.35
N ARG A 21 -3.60 3.42 3.93
CA ARG A 21 -3.00 4.75 4.16
C ARG A 21 -2.78 5.48 2.84
N ALA A 22 -2.19 4.82 1.85
CA ALA A 22 -1.96 5.40 0.53
C ALA A 22 -3.25 5.79 -0.20
N TYR A 23 -4.33 5.02 -0.04
CA TYR A 23 -5.64 5.35 -0.59
C TYR A 23 -6.23 6.63 0.02
N MET A 24 -5.96 6.88 1.30
CA MET A 24 -6.46 8.02 2.07
C MET A 24 -5.53 9.24 2.01
N MET A 25 -4.35 9.12 1.38
CA MET A 25 -3.41 10.24 1.22
C MET A 25 -4.03 11.38 0.41
N THR A 26 -3.94 12.59 0.94
CA THR A 26 -4.42 13.83 0.31
C THR A 26 -3.29 14.67 -0.29
N ASP A 27 -2.05 14.16 -0.26
CA ASP A 27 -0.89 14.88 -0.77
C ASP A 27 -1.01 15.17 -2.28
N PRO A 28 -0.71 16.40 -2.72
CA PRO A 28 -0.68 16.73 -4.14
C PRO A 28 0.42 15.93 -4.83
N HIS A 29 0.30 15.74 -6.15
CA HIS A 29 1.37 15.13 -6.90
C HIS A 29 2.62 16.04 -6.86
N PRO A 30 3.85 15.50 -6.81
CA PRO A 30 5.07 16.31 -6.74
C PRO A 30 5.23 17.35 -7.86
N LYS A 31 4.60 17.12 -9.02
CA LYS A 31 4.57 18.07 -10.15
C LYS A 31 3.53 19.21 -10.00
N GLY A 32 2.88 19.34 -8.85
CA GLY A 32 2.02 20.45 -8.49
C GLY A 32 0.56 20.37 -8.95
N TYR A 33 0.17 19.31 -9.66
CA TYR A 33 -1.23 19.06 -9.99
C TYR A 33 -1.92 18.19 -8.93
N LEU A 34 -3.23 18.40 -8.76
CA LEU A 34 -4.06 17.56 -7.90
C LEU A 34 -4.36 16.24 -8.62
N TRP A 35 -3.72 15.16 -8.16
CA TRP A 35 -3.96 13.82 -8.66
C TRP A 35 -4.89 13.05 -7.72
N ASP A 36 -6.10 13.57 -7.56
CA ASP A 36 -7.07 13.09 -6.56
C ASP A 36 -8.24 12.28 -7.16
N SER A 37 -8.07 11.78 -8.38
CA SER A 37 -9.09 10.94 -9.02
C SER A 37 -9.17 9.57 -8.33
N PRO A 38 -10.32 8.88 -8.37
CA PRO A 38 -10.44 7.53 -7.81
C PRO A 38 -9.38 6.55 -8.35
N ALA A 39 -9.06 6.66 -9.65
CA ALA A 39 -8.02 5.83 -10.27
C ALA A 39 -6.62 6.10 -9.68
N ALA A 40 -6.30 7.35 -9.38
CA ALA A 40 -5.03 7.73 -8.77
C ALA A 40 -4.88 7.17 -7.36
N ARG A 41 -5.92 7.32 -6.53
CA ARG A 41 -5.95 6.78 -5.16
C ARG A 41 -5.77 5.26 -5.15
N VAL A 42 -6.43 4.56 -6.08
CA VAL A 42 -6.24 3.11 -6.26
C VAL A 42 -4.81 2.79 -6.72
N GLY A 43 -4.25 3.56 -7.66
CA GLY A 43 -2.87 3.39 -8.11
C GLY A 43 -1.86 3.52 -6.96
N ARG A 44 -2.00 4.56 -6.14
CA ARG A 44 -1.20 4.76 -4.91
C ARG A 44 -1.33 3.57 -3.96
N ALA A 45 -2.56 3.11 -3.71
CA ALA A 45 -2.84 1.99 -2.82
C ALA A 45 -2.21 0.68 -3.30
N VAL A 46 -2.36 0.35 -4.58
CA VAL A 46 -1.78 -0.86 -5.19
C VAL A 46 -0.25 -0.80 -5.15
N TYR A 47 0.34 0.35 -5.49
CA TYR A 47 1.78 0.51 -5.43
C TYR A 47 2.32 0.33 -4.00
N ALA A 48 1.72 1.00 -3.01
CA ALA A 48 2.11 0.85 -1.61
C ALA A 48 1.98 -0.61 -1.13
N TYR A 49 0.90 -1.30 -1.49
CA TYR A 49 0.72 -2.71 -1.17
C TYR A 49 1.89 -3.57 -1.67
N GLU A 50 2.17 -3.51 -2.97
CA GLU A 50 3.22 -4.33 -3.58
C GLU A 50 4.61 -3.95 -3.06
N TYR A 51 4.88 -2.66 -2.84
CA TYR A 51 6.14 -2.20 -2.28
C TYR A 51 6.38 -2.75 -0.88
N PHE A 52 5.44 -2.58 0.06
CA PHE A 52 5.65 -3.01 1.45
C PHE A 52 5.62 -4.52 1.61
N LYS A 53 4.81 -5.24 0.81
CA LYS A 53 4.86 -6.70 0.71
C LYS A 53 6.25 -7.22 0.31
N ALA A 54 6.89 -6.55 -0.64
CA ALA A 54 8.22 -6.93 -1.11
C ALA A 54 9.32 -6.56 -0.10
N ASN A 55 9.24 -5.36 0.50
CA ASN A 55 10.38 -4.74 1.19
C ASN A 55 10.34 -4.79 2.72
N LYS A 56 9.17 -4.99 3.33
CA LYS A 56 9.04 -5.01 4.80
C LYS A 56 8.63 -6.41 5.24
N LYS A 57 9.36 -6.94 6.22
CA LYS A 57 9.18 -8.30 6.75
C LYS A 57 8.88 -8.22 8.26
N PRO A 58 8.20 -9.22 8.83
CA PRO A 58 8.02 -9.30 10.27
C PRO A 58 9.38 -9.25 10.97
N THR A 59 9.45 -8.57 12.11
CA THR A 59 10.66 -8.53 12.93
C THR A 59 11.02 -9.95 13.36
N GLU A 60 12.25 -10.37 13.08
CA GLU A 60 12.72 -11.71 13.42
C GLU A 60 12.85 -11.83 14.96
N GLY A 61 12.22 -12.86 15.55
CA GLY A 61 12.30 -13.15 16.98
C GLY A 61 11.12 -12.69 17.85
N GLU A 62 10.14 -11.95 17.30
CA GLU A 62 8.92 -11.57 18.02
C GLU A 62 7.66 -12.13 17.33
N PRO A 63 7.17 -13.31 17.75
CA PRO A 63 5.97 -13.89 17.16
C PRO A 63 4.75 -13.01 17.47
N GLY A 64 4.26 -12.29 16.46
CA GLY A 64 2.99 -11.58 16.49
C GLY A 64 3.06 -10.06 16.41
N TRP A 65 4.25 -9.46 16.52
CA TRP A 65 4.43 -8.01 16.31
C TRP A 65 4.85 -7.76 14.86
N TYR A 66 3.90 -7.30 14.05
CA TYR A 66 4.20 -6.81 12.70
C TYR A 66 4.65 -5.35 12.82
N ASP A 67 5.81 -5.03 12.26
CA ASP A 67 6.19 -3.64 12.04
C ASP A 67 5.32 -3.09 10.90
N ILE A 68 4.20 -2.47 11.27
CA ILE A 68 3.24 -1.90 10.31
C ILE A 68 3.78 -0.54 9.85
N PRO A 69 3.85 -0.27 8.53
CA PRO A 69 4.28 1.02 8.01
C PRO A 69 3.49 2.17 8.61
N SER A 70 4.20 3.19 9.09
CA SER A 70 3.60 4.47 9.48
C SER A 70 3.06 5.23 8.27
N GLU A 71 2.22 6.23 8.52
CA GLU A 71 1.72 7.13 7.46
C GLU A 71 2.85 7.86 6.73
N ASP A 72 3.86 8.32 7.46
CA ASP A 72 5.00 9.04 6.87
C ASP A 72 5.87 8.13 6.00
N GLU A 73 6.09 6.87 6.41
CA GLU A 73 6.80 5.88 5.58
C GLU A 73 6.03 5.62 4.26
N VAL A 74 4.72 5.41 4.35
CA VAL A 74 3.88 5.18 3.17
C VAL A 74 3.89 6.39 2.24
N ARG A 75 3.73 7.59 2.81
CA ARG A 75 3.77 8.85 2.07
C ARG A 75 5.10 9.02 1.33
N ALA A 76 6.22 8.82 2.01
CA ALA A 76 7.54 8.99 1.43
C ALA A 76 7.76 8.07 0.22
N VAL A 77 7.35 6.79 0.34
CA VAL A 77 7.47 5.80 -0.74
C VAL A 77 6.59 6.15 -1.95
N VAL A 78 5.32 6.49 -1.71
CA VAL A 78 4.38 6.84 -2.78
C VAL A 78 4.85 8.10 -3.52
N LEU A 79 5.22 9.15 -2.79
CA LEU A 79 5.68 10.39 -3.42
C LEU A 79 7.00 10.22 -4.18
N ALA A 80 7.92 9.38 -3.69
CA ALA A 80 9.14 9.04 -4.42
C ALA A 80 8.82 8.36 -5.76
N LYS A 81 7.88 7.39 -5.76
CA LYS A 81 7.46 6.72 -6.99
C LYS A 81 6.80 7.65 -8.01
N GLU A 82 5.96 8.56 -7.51
CA GLU A 82 5.28 9.58 -8.32
C GLU A 82 6.26 10.60 -8.92
N GLN A 83 7.34 10.90 -8.20
CA GLN A 83 8.45 11.70 -8.71
C GLN A 83 9.19 11.00 -9.85
N ASP A 84 9.30 9.67 -9.81
CA ASP A 84 10.04 8.84 -10.76
C ASP A 84 9.24 8.41 -12.01
N ASP A 85 7.91 8.55 -12.04
CA ASP A 85 7.02 8.10 -13.15
C ASP A 85 7.10 9.02 -14.40
N GLU A 86 8.32 9.29 -14.89
CA GLU A 86 8.62 10.01 -16.15
C GLU A 86 9.15 9.11 -17.27
#